data_AF-Q7TM71-F1
#
_entry.id   AF-Q7TM71-F1
#
_cell.length_a   1.000
_cell.length_b   1.000
_cell.length_c   1.000
_cell.angle_alpha   90.00
_cell.angle_beta   90.00
_cell.angle_gamma   90.00
#
_symmetry.space_group_name_H-M   'P 1'
#
loop_
_entity.id
_entity.type
_entity.pdbx_description
1 polymer ?
#
loop_
_entity_poly.entity_id
_entity_poly.type
_entity_poly.pdbx_seq_one_letter_code
_entity_poly.pdbx_strand_id
1 'polypeptide(L)'
;RGHTVVWYQQLASWLTTGTWTADQTTALLNDHIVTVVGHYRGHVMEWDVVNEALNDDGSLRSTFWSTHIGRGYIEQAFRAARAADSTVGLSHNDYN
;
A
#
# COMPACT_ATOMS: atom_id res chain seq x y z
N ARG A 1 16.18 2.51 1.12
CA ARG A 1 14.84 2.15 1.63
C ARG A 1 13.83 2.83 0.72
N GLY A 2 12.89 2.08 0.16
CA GLY A 2 11.78 2.65 -0.59
C GLY A 2 10.69 3.08 0.39
N HIS A 3 10.24 4.33 0.28
CA HIS A 3 9.25 4.91 1.19
C HIS A 3 8.30 5.80 0.38
N THR A 4 7.00 5.55 0.38
CA THR A 4 6.27 4.32 0.78
C THR A 4 5.31 3.98 -0.36
N VAL A 5 4.81 2.74 -0.41
CA VAL A 5 3.98 2.28 -1.54
C VAL A 5 2.49 2.48 -1.26
N VAL A 6 2.04 2.33 -0.01
CA VAL A 6 0.63 2.49 0.37
C VAL A 6 0.54 3.34 1.63
N TRP A 7 -0.10 4.50 1.52
CA TRP A 7 -0.34 5.41 2.63
C TRP A 7 -1.70 6.10 2.48
N TYR A 8 -2.14 6.81 3.52
CA TYR A 8 -3.37 7.61 3.48
C TYR A 8 -3.11 9.05 3.05
N GLN A 9 -1.89 9.55 3.20
CA GLN A 9 -1.50 10.90 2.79
C GLN A 9 -0.92 10.91 1.38
N GLN A 10 -0.88 12.12 0.79
CA GLN A 10 -0.26 12.41 -0.51
C GLN A 10 -0.77 11.55 -1.68
N LEU A 11 -2.00 11.03 -1.56
CA LEU A 11 -2.69 10.37 -2.66
C LEU A 11 -3.05 11.36 -3.77
N ALA A 12 -2.91 10.92 -5.01
CA ALA A 12 -3.29 11.72 -6.17
C ALA A 12 -4.79 12.05 -6.14
N SER A 13 -5.15 13.28 -6.53
CA SER A 13 -6.53 13.75 -6.46
C SER A 13 -7.50 12.88 -7.28
N TRP A 14 -7.09 12.42 -8.47
CA TRP A 14 -7.91 11.56 -9.32
C TRP A 14 -8.31 10.25 -8.64
N LEU A 15 -7.47 9.74 -7.73
CA LEU A 15 -7.75 8.51 -6.99
C LEU A 15 -8.84 8.78 -5.96
N THR A 16 -8.67 9.82 -5.15
CA THR A 16 -9.54 10.12 -4.01
C THR A 16 -10.86 10.78 -4.39
N THR A 17 -10.95 11.42 -5.56
CA THR A 17 -12.21 11.97 -6.10
C THR A 17 -12.91 11.05 -7.09
N GLY A 18 -12.25 9.97 -7.53
CA GLY A 18 -12.83 8.97 -8.41
C GLY A 18 -13.89 8.12 -7.71
N THR A 19 -14.80 7.55 -8.49
CA THR A 19 -15.77 6.56 -8.00
C THR A 19 -15.34 5.18 -8.46
N TRP A 20 -15.03 4.31 -7.50
CA TRP A 20 -14.44 3.00 -7.77
C TRP A 20 -15.24 1.90 -7.08
N THR A 21 -15.43 0.77 -7.77
CA THR A 21 -15.86 -0.46 -7.11
C THR A 21 -14.72 -1.06 -6.27
N ALA A 22 -15.05 -1.97 -5.36
CA ALA A 22 -14.04 -2.70 -4.60
C ALA A 22 -13.02 -3.40 -5.53
N ASP A 23 -13.49 -4.08 -6.58
CA ASP A 23 -12.63 -4.76 -7.55
C ASP A 23 -11.70 -3.80 -8.30
N GLN A 24 -12.20 -2.61 -8.68
CA GLN A 24 -11.38 -1.58 -9.32
C GLN A 24 -10.32 -1.05 -8.36
N THR A 25 -10.68 -0.77 -7.10
CA THR A 25 -9.73 -0.32 -6.08
C THR A 25 -8.67 -1.37 -5.78
N THR A 26 -9.06 -2.65 -5.70
CA THR A 26 -8.15 -3.79 -5.58
C THR A 26 -7.18 -3.86 -6.75
N ALA A 27 -7.66 -3.66 -7.99
CA ALA A 27 -6.82 -3.63 -9.17
C ALA A 27 -5.84 -2.44 -9.17
N LEU A 28 -6.31 -1.24 -8.82
CA LEU A 28 -5.47 -0.03 -8.69
C LEU A 28 -4.36 -0.20 -7.65
N LEU A 29 -4.68 -0.78 -6.49
CA LEU A 29 -3.70 -1.07 -5.45
C LEU A 29 -2.61 -2.01 -5.97
N ASN A 30 -3.00 -3.14 -6.57
CA ASN A 30 -2.06 -4.13 -7.08
C ASN A 30 -1.20 -3.57 -8.21
N ASP A 31 -1.80 -2.86 -9.16
CA ASP A 31 -1.12 -2.27 -10.30
C ASP A 31 -0.07 -1.25 -9.85
N HIS A 32 -0.42 -0.36 -8.91
CA HIS A 32 0.51 0.60 -8.34
C HIS A 32 1.71 -0.09 -7.68
N ILE A 33 1.46 -1.09 -6.83
CA ILE A 33 2.51 -1.80 -6.09
C ILE A 33 3.42 -2.56 -7.06
N VAL A 34 2.86 -3.34 -7.98
CA VAL A 34 3.63 -4.13 -8.94
C VAL A 34 4.46 -3.21 -9.83
N THR A 35 3.90 -2.09 -10.28
CA THR A 35 4.60 -1.11 -11.11
C THR A 35 5.77 -0.48 -10.34
N VAL A 36 5.55 0.06 -9.15
CA VAL A 36 6.59 0.77 -8.38
C VAL A 36 7.66 -0.19 -7.85
N VAL A 37 7.25 -1.27 -7.17
CA VAL A 37 8.19 -2.24 -6.59
C VAL A 37 8.94 -2.98 -7.70
N GLY A 38 8.25 -3.38 -8.77
CA GLY A 38 8.84 -4.05 -9.91
C GLY A 38 9.83 -3.16 -10.68
N HIS A 39 9.52 -1.87 -10.84
CA HIS A 39 10.42 -0.92 -11.50
C HIS A 39 11.77 -0.80 -10.77
N TYR A 40 11.77 -0.79 -9.45
CA TYR A 40 12.97 -0.66 -8.62
C TYR A 40 13.54 -2.00 -8.11
N ARG A 41 13.12 -3.12 -8.70
CA ARG A 41 13.57 -4.46 -8.30
C ARG A 41 15.09 -4.57 -8.25
N GLY A 42 15.64 -5.06 -7.14
CA GLY A 42 17.09 -5.17 -6.92
C GLY A 42 17.83 -3.86 -6.65
N HIS A 43 17.17 -2.71 -6.70
CA HIS A 43 17.75 -1.39 -6.38
C HIS A 43 17.36 -0.87 -5.00
N VAL A 44 16.40 -1.53 -4.34
CA VAL A 44 15.90 -1.20 -3.01
C VAL A 44 16.12 -2.39 -2.08
N MET A 45 16.68 -2.14 -0.90
CA MET A 45 16.93 -3.19 0.10
C MET A 45 15.67 -3.53 0.92
N GLU A 46 14.81 -2.55 1.14
CA GLU A 46 13.58 -2.68 1.93
C GLU A 46 12.54 -1.64 1.47
N TRP A 47 11.27 -2.03 1.44
CA TRP A 47 10.11 -1.18 1.18
C TRP A 47 9.22 -1.04 2.42
N ASP A 48 8.88 0.20 2.76
CA ASP A 48 7.69 0.49 3.55
C ASP A 48 6.47 0.25 2.67
N VAL A 49 5.90 -0.95 2.77
CA VAL A 49 4.78 -1.38 1.91
C VAL A 49 3.52 -0.63 2.30
N VAL A 50 3.21 -0.63 3.60
CA VAL A 50 2.08 0.11 4.17
C VAL A 50 2.62 1.02 5.27
N ASN A 51 2.24 2.29 5.20
CA ASN A 51 2.61 3.30 6.18
C ASN A 51 1.36 3.75 6.98
N GLU A 52 1.51 3.86 8.30
CA GLU A 52 0.57 4.51 9.24
C GLU A 52 -0.87 3.98 9.15
N ALA A 53 -1.00 2.66 9.14
CA ALA A 53 -2.30 1.99 9.02
C ALA A 53 -3.11 2.04 10.32
N LEU A 54 -2.50 2.39 11.44
CA LEU A 54 -3.14 2.38 12.76
C LEU A 54 -3.42 3.80 13.27
N ASN A 55 -4.47 3.93 14.07
CA ASN A 55 -4.69 5.07 14.95
C ASN A 55 -3.93 4.86 16.26
N ASP A 56 -3.83 5.91 17.09
CA ASP A 56 -3.12 5.87 18.38
C ASP A 56 -3.69 4.83 19.37
N ASP A 57 -4.96 4.44 19.21
CA ASP A 57 -5.63 3.41 20.00
C ASP A 57 -5.44 1.98 19.46
N GLY A 58 -4.63 1.82 18.41
CA GLY A 58 -4.36 0.55 17.73
C GLY A 58 -5.49 0.08 16.81
N SER A 59 -6.59 0.83 16.67
CA SER A 59 -7.61 0.55 15.67
C SER A 59 -7.11 0.86 14.26
N LEU A 60 -7.70 0.22 13.25
CA LEU A 60 -7.36 0.49 11.86
C LEU A 60 -7.79 1.91 11.47
N ARG A 61 -6.86 2.70 10.94
CA ARG A 61 -7.13 4.03 10.39
C ARG A 61 -8.08 3.94 9.21
N SER A 62 -9.06 4.84 9.16
CA SER A 62 -9.92 5.00 7.98
C SER A 62 -9.15 5.71 6.87
N THR A 63 -8.92 5.01 5.76
CA THR A 63 -8.19 5.49 4.59
C THR A 63 -8.99 5.22 3.32
N PHE A 64 -8.58 5.81 2.19
CA PHE A 64 -9.15 5.46 0.88
C PHE A 64 -9.18 3.94 0.67
N TRP A 65 -8.08 3.25 0.99
CA TRP A 65 -7.97 1.79 0.83
C TRP A 65 -8.88 1.03 1.79
N SER A 66 -8.83 1.32 3.08
CA SER A 66 -9.60 0.56 4.08
C SER A 66 -11.12 0.76 3.91
N THR A 67 -11.56 1.94 3.47
CA THR A 67 -12.98 2.22 3.23
C THR A 67 -13.52 1.49 2.00
N HIS A 68 -12.71 1.33 0.94
CA HIS A 68 -13.18 0.70 -0.31
C HIS A 68 -13.00 -0.82 -0.34
N ILE A 69 -11.91 -1.33 0.24
CA ILE A 69 -11.54 -2.77 0.15
C ILE A 69 -11.27 -3.42 1.51
N GLY A 70 -11.58 -2.73 2.60
CA GLY A 70 -11.52 -3.27 3.95
C GLY A 70 -10.09 -3.51 4.45
N ARG A 71 -9.96 -4.03 5.68
CA ARG A 71 -8.66 -4.29 6.35
C ARG A 71 -7.73 -5.25 5.59
N GLY A 72 -8.27 -6.06 4.68
CA GLY A 72 -7.51 -7.02 3.89
C GLY A 72 -6.51 -6.37 2.93
N TYR A 73 -6.65 -5.06 2.66
CA TYR A 73 -5.72 -4.33 1.78
C TYR A 73 -4.26 -4.41 2.25
N ILE A 74 -4.02 -4.52 3.57
CA ILE A 74 -2.66 -4.64 4.12
C ILE A 74 -2.04 -5.95 3.65
N GLU A 75 -2.69 -7.09 3.91
CA GLU A 75 -2.19 -8.39 3.46
C GLU A 75 -2.02 -8.43 1.93
N GLN A 76 -3.00 -7.89 1.21
CA GLN A 76 -2.96 -7.82 -0.25
C GLN A 76 -1.74 -7.01 -0.74
N ALA A 77 -1.45 -5.87 -0.11
CA ALA A 77 -0.32 -5.03 -0.49
C ALA A 77 1.02 -5.76 -0.29
N PHE A 78 1.19 -6.47 0.82
CA PHE A 78 2.39 -7.28 1.07
C PHE A 78 2.52 -8.45 0.08
N ARG A 79 1.41 -9.12 -0.26
CA ARG A 79 1.42 -10.19 -1.28
C ARG A 79 1.82 -9.64 -2.65
N ALA A 80 1.28 -8.49 -3.06
CA ALA A 80 1.63 -7.84 -4.31
C ALA A 80 3.10 -7.41 -4.34
N ALA A 81 3.60 -6.80 -3.26
CA ALA A 81 5.00 -6.38 -3.16
C ALA A 81 5.96 -7.58 -3.20
N ARG A 82 5.63 -8.68 -2.49
CA ARG A 82 6.42 -9.92 -2.53
C ARG A 82 6.42 -10.57 -3.91
N ALA A 83 5.30 -10.53 -4.63
CA ALA A 83 5.22 -11.04 -6.00
C ALA A 83 6.07 -10.21 -6.97
N ALA A 84 6.13 -8.88 -6.78
CA ALA A 84 6.93 -7.97 -7.59
C ALA A 84 8.45 -8.10 -7.33
N ASP A 85 8.85 -8.26 -6.06
CA ASP A 85 10.23 -8.55 -5.68
C ASP A 85 10.30 -9.58 -4.53
N SER A 86 10.69 -10.80 -4.87
CA SER A 86 10.83 -11.92 -3.94
C SER A 86 12.01 -11.80 -2.97
N THR A 87 12.92 -10.84 -3.18
CA THR A 87 14.19 -10.71 -2.43
C THR A 87 14.25 -9.50 -1.52
N VAL A 88 13.40 -8.49 -1.76
CA VAL A 88 13.38 -7.25 -0.97
C VAL A 88 12.80 -7.47 0.44
N GLY A 89 13.31 -6.72 1.41
CA GLY A 89 12.68 -6.59 2.74
C GLY A 89 11.33 -5.86 2.62
N LEU A 90 10.33 -6.29 3.38
CA LEU A 90 9.00 -5.69 3.38
C LEU A 90 8.63 -5.30 4.81
N SER A 91 8.37 -4.02 5.04
CA SER A 91 8.06 -3.44 6.35
C SER A 91 6.65 -2.81 6.36
N HIS A 92 6.03 -2.88 7.54
CA HIS A 92 4.94 -1.98 7.92
C HIS A 92 5.58 -0.88 8.77
N ASN A 93 5.41 0.38 8.38
CA ASN A 93 6.00 1.52 9.08
C ASN A 93 4.88 2.32 9.77
N ASP A 94 5.06 2.65 11.04
CA ASP A 94 4.10 3.44 11.83
C ASP A 94 4.84 4.29 12.86
N TYR A 95 4.13 5.18 13.54
CA TYR A 95 4.67 6.05 14.59
C TYR A 95 3.87 5.96 15.90
N ASN A 96 4.39 6.62 16.94
CA ASN A 96 4.02 6.60 18.37
C ASN A 96 4.70 5.51 19.20
#